data_AF-A0A9X7I9A9-F1
#
_entry.id   AF-A0A9X7I9A9-F1
#
_cell.length_a   1.000
_cell.length_b   1.000
_cell.length_c   1.000
_cell.angle_alpha   90.00
_cell.angle_beta   90.00
_cell.angle_gamma   90.00
#
_symmetry.space_group_name_H-M   'P 1'
#
loop_
_entity.id
_entity.type
_entity.pdbx_description
1 polymer ?
#
loop_
_entity_poly.entity_id
_entity_poly.type
_entity_poly.pdbx_seq_one_letter_code
_entity_poly.pdbx_strand_id
1 'polypeptide(L)'
;MITQKHIIDDEIISLDEIDNAETAQVFLQEKLEQVSNELQDDSLESKELGKLGETYAALRLMQKGWHVIDRNWHCRNGELDLVMITPEQKLVFVEVKTRRSVRCGTPLEAITQEKCSKLRTTGMKWLEECGSDIPHYRIRFDAVSILVINKYTYPDSAYELQSLEEIEDNSSIQFKHVQGAF
;
A
#
# COMPACT_ATOMS: atom_id res chain seq x y z
N MET A 1 14.16 1.82 22.69
CA MET A 1 14.71 2.33 21.41
C MET A 1 14.28 1.34 20.35
N ILE A 2 13.37 1.74 19.47
CA ILE A 2 12.92 0.88 18.37
C ILE A 2 14.06 0.90 17.35
N THR A 3 14.83 -0.18 17.33
CA THR A 3 15.95 -0.35 16.41
C THR A 3 15.40 -0.31 14.98
N GLN A 4 15.92 0.59 14.14
CA GLN A 4 15.61 0.62 12.71
C GLN A 4 15.88 -0.77 12.13
N LYS A 5 14.83 -1.41 11.62
CA LYS A 5 14.89 -2.62 10.80
C LYS A 5 13.90 -2.40 9.67
N HIS A 6 14.37 -2.57 8.44
CA HIS A 6 13.58 -2.40 7.21
C HIS A 6 13.60 -3.73 6.48
N ILE A 7 12.46 -4.30 6.08
CA ILE A 7 12.39 -5.61 5.40
C ILE A 7 11.64 -5.47 4.07
N ILE A 8 12.25 -5.86 2.96
CA ILE A 8 11.59 -6.02 1.65
C ILE A 8 12.19 -7.26 0.93
N ASP A 9 11.36 -8.12 0.34
CA ASP A 9 11.76 -9.29 -0.51
C ASP A 9 12.68 -10.36 0.11
N ASP A 10 12.54 -10.68 1.41
CA ASP A 10 13.48 -11.53 2.17
C ASP A 10 14.95 -11.01 2.15
N GLU A 11 15.21 -9.84 1.55
CA GLU A 11 16.49 -9.15 1.50
C GLU A 11 16.35 -7.67 1.90
N ILE A 12 16.78 -7.36 3.12
CA ILE A 12 16.96 -5.98 3.57
C ILE A 12 18.08 -5.35 2.73
N ILE A 13 17.76 -4.66 1.63
CA ILE A 13 18.67 -3.64 1.11
C ILE A 13 18.53 -2.45 2.04
N SER A 14 19.61 -2.16 2.76
CA SER A 14 19.70 -0.93 3.51
C SER A 14 19.75 0.23 2.51
N LEU A 15 18.82 1.19 2.59
CA LEU A 15 18.99 2.47 1.88
C LEU A 15 20.21 3.25 2.42
N ASP A 16 20.77 2.83 3.56
CA ASP A 16 22.05 3.32 4.07
C ASP A 16 23.25 2.75 3.28
N GLU A 17 23.07 1.74 2.42
CA GLU A 17 24.08 1.20 1.49
C GLU A 17 24.06 1.91 0.13
N ILE A 18 23.07 2.76 -0.13
CA ILE A 18 23.00 3.57 -1.34
C ILE A 18 23.64 4.93 -1.04
N ASP A 19 24.84 5.14 -1.58
CA ASP A 19 25.74 6.27 -1.28
C ASP A 19 25.12 7.69 -1.43
N ASN A 20 23.95 7.84 -2.07
CA ASN A 20 23.17 9.08 -2.05
C ASN A 20 21.68 8.87 -2.37
N ALA A 21 20.84 9.84 -1.97
CA ALA A 21 19.38 9.82 -2.14
C ALA A 21 18.91 9.80 -3.60
N GLU A 22 19.73 10.28 -4.55
CA GLU A 22 19.40 10.31 -5.97
C GLU A 22 19.42 8.90 -6.56
N THR A 23 20.45 8.12 -6.25
CA THR A 23 20.55 6.70 -6.62
C THR A 23 19.41 5.87 -6.04
N ALA A 24 18.99 6.16 -4.79
CA ALA A 24 17.87 5.47 -4.15
C ALA A 24 16.54 5.75 -4.88
N GLN A 25 16.31 7.00 -5.29
CA GLN A 25 15.12 7.37 -6.04
C GLN A 25 15.08 6.75 -7.44
N VAL A 26 16.23 6.66 -8.13
CA VAL A 26 16.34 5.97 -9.43
C VAL A 26 15.99 4.49 -9.27
N PHE A 27 16.58 3.80 -8.28
CA PHE A 27 16.27 2.40 -8.02
C PHE A 27 14.79 2.17 -7.69
N LEU A 28 14.20 3.01 -6.83
CA LEU A 28 12.77 2.94 -6.51
C LEU A 28 11.90 3.16 -7.75
N GLN A 29 12.28 4.10 -8.62
CA GLN A 29 11.56 4.37 -9.86
C GLN A 29 11.61 3.17 -10.82
N GLU A 30 12.77 2.54 -11.01
CA GLU A 30 12.93 1.34 -11.84
C GLU A 30 12.09 0.17 -11.30
N LYS A 31 12.14 -0.07 -9.98
CA LYS A 31 11.30 -1.10 -9.34
C LYS A 31 9.82 -0.80 -9.47
N LEU A 32 9.43 0.46 -9.35
CA LEU A 32 8.05 0.86 -9.49
C LEU A 32 7.54 0.63 -10.92
N GLU A 33 8.35 0.92 -11.92
CA GLU A 33 8.03 0.66 -13.33
C GLU A 33 7.91 -0.84 -13.60
N GLN A 34 8.84 -1.66 -13.08
CA GLN A 34 8.77 -3.11 -13.18
C GLN A 34 7.44 -3.65 -12.62
N VAL A 35 7.11 -3.30 -11.37
CA VAL A 35 5.86 -3.77 -10.72
C VAL A 35 4.63 -3.21 -11.42
N SER A 36 4.69 -1.99 -11.96
CA SER A 36 3.59 -1.42 -12.77
C SER A 36 3.32 -2.23 -14.03
N ASN A 37 4.36 -2.74 -14.69
CA ASN A 37 4.21 -3.58 -15.86
C ASN A 37 3.63 -4.95 -15.50
N GLU A 38 4.09 -5.55 -14.40
CA GLU A 38 3.55 -6.82 -13.89
C GLU A 38 2.06 -6.69 -13.50
N LEU A 39 1.67 -5.59 -12.82
CA LEU A 39 0.28 -5.35 -12.44
C LEU A 39 -0.70 -5.29 -13.61
N GLN A 40 -0.22 -4.92 -14.80
CA GLN A 40 -1.03 -4.83 -16.03
C GLN A 40 -1.24 -6.19 -16.72
N ASP A 41 -0.60 -7.26 -16.25
CA ASP A 41 -0.87 -8.61 -16.75
C ASP A 41 -2.28 -9.05 -16.32
N ASP A 42 -3.18 -9.16 -17.30
CA ASP A 42 -4.57 -9.58 -17.09
C ASP A 42 -4.71 -11.04 -16.63
N SER A 43 -3.66 -11.85 -16.79
CA SER A 43 -3.68 -13.26 -16.41
C SER A 43 -3.45 -13.51 -14.91
N LEU A 44 -3.00 -12.50 -14.15
CA LEU A 44 -2.75 -12.66 -12.71
C LEU A 44 -4.01 -13.12 -11.97
N GLU A 45 -3.84 -14.10 -11.09
CA GLU A 45 -4.88 -14.49 -10.15
C GLU A 45 -5.08 -13.40 -9.09
N SER A 46 -6.24 -13.42 -8.42
CA SER A 46 -6.58 -12.41 -7.41
C SER A 46 -5.53 -12.29 -6.28
N LYS A 47 -4.88 -13.40 -5.92
CA LYS A 47 -3.86 -13.41 -4.86
C LYS A 47 -2.56 -12.76 -5.33
N GLU A 48 -2.15 -13.04 -6.56
CA GLU A 48 -0.95 -12.45 -7.18
C GLU A 48 -1.13 -10.95 -7.40
N LEU A 49 -2.30 -10.55 -7.89
CA LEU A 49 -2.69 -9.15 -8.04
C LEU A 49 -2.67 -8.40 -6.69
N GLY A 50 -3.16 -9.03 -5.63
CA GLY A 50 -3.10 -8.50 -4.26
C GLY A 50 -1.67 -8.24 -3.82
N LYS A 51 -0.82 -9.27 -3.90
CA LYS A 51 0.60 -9.20 -3.51
C LYS A 51 1.37 -8.15 -4.30
N LEU A 52 1.20 -8.08 -5.62
CA LEU A 52 1.83 -7.07 -6.46
C LEU A 52 1.36 -5.66 -6.11
N GLY A 53 0.08 -5.51 -5.78
CA GLY A 53 -0.46 -4.23 -5.34
C GLY A 53 0.09 -3.79 -3.98
N GLU A 54 0.28 -4.69 -3.02
CA GLU A 54 0.97 -4.39 -1.77
C GLU A 54 2.40 -3.92 -2.01
N THR A 55 3.15 -4.60 -2.90
CA THR A 55 4.49 -4.17 -3.31
C THR A 55 4.47 -2.79 -3.94
N TYR A 56 3.56 -2.55 -4.89
CA TYR A 56 3.40 -1.26 -5.54
C TYR A 56 3.07 -0.15 -4.53
N ALA A 57 2.18 -0.43 -3.58
CA ALA A 57 1.81 0.50 -2.52
C ALA A 57 3.02 0.87 -1.64
N ALA A 58 3.79 -0.13 -1.21
CA ALA A 58 5.01 0.08 -0.44
C ALA A 58 5.99 0.97 -1.22
N LEU A 59 6.28 0.66 -2.48
CA LEU A 59 7.19 1.44 -3.33
C LEU A 59 6.72 2.90 -3.50
N ARG A 60 5.42 3.13 -3.76
CA ARG A 60 4.85 4.49 -3.86
C ARG A 60 4.98 5.28 -2.56
N LEU A 61 4.81 4.64 -1.42
CA LEU A 61 4.99 5.28 -0.11
C LEU A 61 6.47 5.54 0.20
N MET A 62 7.36 4.62 -0.19
CA MET A 62 8.81 4.80 -0.07
C MET A 62 9.34 5.97 -0.91
N GLN A 63 8.80 6.20 -2.11
CA GLN A 63 9.10 7.41 -2.89
C GLN A 63 8.76 8.70 -2.12
N LYS A 64 7.79 8.66 -1.20
CA LYS A 64 7.43 9.77 -0.30
C LYS A 64 8.28 9.82 0.98
N GLY A 65 9.35 9.03 1.07
CA GLY A 65 10.24 8.95 2.23
C GLY A 65 9.70 8.10 3.39
N TRP A 66 8.67 7.28 3.15
CA TRP A 66 8.19 6.34 4.16
C TRP A 66 9.10 5.11 4.20
N HIS A 67 9.17 4.49 5.36
CA HIS A 67 10.01 3.33 5.60
C HIS A 67 9.16 2.12 5.93
N VAL A 68 9.39 1.00 5.24
CA VAL A 68 8.73 -0.27 5.55
C VAL A 68 9.32 -0.84 6.84
N ILE A 69 8.46 -1.26 7.76
CA ILE A 69 8.83 -1.96 8.99
C ILE A 69 8.44 -3.43 8.91
N ASP A 70 7.25 -3.72 8.38
CA ASP A 70 6.74 -5.07 8.21
C ASP A 70 5.77 -5.14 7.02
N ARG A 71 5.58 -6.34 6.46
CA ARG A 71 4.68 -6.59 5.33
C ARG A 71 4.04 -7.95 5.47
N ASN A 72 2.77 -8.05 5.06
CA ASN A 72 2.03 -9.30 5.03
C ASN A 72 2.17 -10.04 6.38
N TRP A 73 2.02 -9.31 7.49
CA TRP A 73 2.16 -9.86 8.84
C TRP A 73 0.85 -10.53 9.24
N HIS A 74 0.94 -11.74 9.79
CA HIS A 74 -0.22 -12.56 10.11
C HIS A 74 -0.22 -12.97 11.58
N CYS A 75 -1.40 -12.92 12.17
CA CYS A 75 -1.67 -13.57 13.45
C CYS A 75 -3.01 -14.32 13.39
N ARG A 76 -3.33 -15.03 14.47
CA ARG A 76 -4.61 -15.75 14.60
C ARG A 76 -5.85 -14.86 14.37
N ASN A 77 -5.74 -13.56 14.62
CA ASN A 77 -6.86 -12.63 14.65
C ASN A 77 -7.00 -11.79 13.36
N GLY A 78 -6.02 -11.83 12.47
CA GLY A 78 -6.03 -11.06 11.23
C GLY A 78 -4.65 -10.89 10.62
N GLU A 79 -4.61 -10.06 9.58
CA GLU A 79 -3.43 -9.74 8.80
C GLU A 79 -3.23 -8.23 8.73
N LEU A 80 -1.98 -7.82 8.51
CA LEU A 80 -1.57 -6.45 8.21
C LEU A 80 -0.82 -6.46 6.88
N ASP A 81 -1.35 -5.76 5.89
CA ASP A 81 -0.74 -5.69 4.56
C ASP A 81 0.63 -4.98 4.65
N LEU A 82 0.67 -3.77 5.23
CA LEU A 82 1.91 -3.01 5.43
C LEU A 82 1.95 -2.33 6.81
N VAL A 83 3.13 -2.33 7.42
CA VAL A 83 3.47 -1.52 8.60
C VAL A 83 4.64 -0.62 8.23
N MET A 84 4.46 0.70 8.34
CA MET A 84 5.44 1.68 7.86
C MET A 84 5.65 2.82 8.85
N ILE A 85 6.79 3.51 8.74
CA ILE A 85 7.08 4.76 9.46
C ILE A 85 7.13 5.93 8.47
N THR A 86 6.40 7.01 8.78
CA THR A 86 6.43 8.25 7.97
C THR A 86 7.67 9.09 8.29
N PRO A 87 8.05 10.05 7.43
CA PRO A 87 9.11 11.03 7.73
C PRO A 87 8.90 11.77 9.06
N GLU A 88 7.65 11.97 9.48
CA GLU A 88 7.26 12.60 10.76
C GLU A 88 7.25 11.62 11.95
N GLN A 89 7.84 10.43 11.81
CA GLN A 89 7.94 9.40 12.85
C GLN A 89 6.59 8.87 13.36
N LYS A 90 5.60 8.78 12.47
CA LYS A 90 4.33 8.08 12.77
C LYS A 90 4.41 6.63 12.32
N LEU A 91 3.97 5.71 13.17
CA LEU A 91 3.75 4.31 12.80
C LEU A 91 2.40 4.20 12.11
N VAL A 92 2.38 3.66 10.90
CA VAL A 92 1.18 3.58 10.07
C VAL A 92 0.96 2.15 9.63
N PHE A 93 -0.22 1.63 9.95
CA PHE A 93 -0.75 0.39 9.39
C PHE A 93 -1.53 0.73 8.13
N VAL A 94 -1.14 0.18 6.98
CA VAL A 94 -1.77 0.50 5.69
C VAL A 94 -2.48 -0.74 5.17
N GLU A 95 -3.79 -0.65 5.02
CA GLU A 95 -4.60 -1.65 4.29
C GLU A 95 -4.52 -1.34 2.79
N VAL A 96 -4.21 -2.34 1.96
CA VAL A 96 -4.08 -2.19 0.51
C VAL A 96 -5.21 -2.94 -0.19
N LYS A 97 -5.83 -2.28 -1.17
CA LYS A 97 -6.84 -2.89 -2.05
C LYS A 97 -6.52 -2.62 -3.50
N THR A 98 -6.31 -3.72 -4.23
CA THR A 98 -6.01 -3.69 -5.66
C THR A 98 -7.20 -4.23 -6.44
N ARG A 99 -7.61 -3.53 -7.49
CA ARG A 99 -8.78 -3.87 -8.30
C ARG A 99 -8.52 -3.61 -9.77
N ARG A 100 -9.26 -4.29 -10.64
CA ARG A 100 -9.31 -4.03 -12.08
C ARG A 100 -10.60 -3.35 -12.56
N SER A 101 -11.55 -3.07 -11.67
CA SER A 101 -12.82 -2.44 -12.08
C SER A 101 -13.34 -1.46 -11.03
N VAL A 102 -14.06 -0.44 -11.49
CA VAL A 102 -14.68 0.61 -10.67
C VAL A 102 -16.04 0.23 -10.08
N ARG A 103 -16.58 -0.95 -10.41
CA ARG A 103 -17.95 -1.39 -10.04
C ARG A 103 -18.19 -1.60 -8.54
N CYS A 104 -17.19 -1.41 -7.68
CA CYS A 104 -17.25 -1.77 -6.27
C CYS A 104 -17.20 -0.57 -5.31
N GLY A 105 -17.51 0.64 -5.79
CA GLY A 105 -17.53 1.85 -4.96
C GLY A 105 -16.13 2.32 -4.54
N THR A 106 -16.09 3.41 -3.76
CA THR A 106 -14.82 4.00 -3.31
C THR A 106 -14.22 3.22 -2.13
N PRO A 107 -12.90 3.31 -1.89
CA PRO A 107 -12.26 2.67 -0.74
C PRO A 107 -12.88 3.09 0.59
N LEU A 108 -13.31 4.35 0.70
CA LEU A 108 -13.98 4.90 1.89
C LEU A 108 -15.35 4.24 2.15
N GLU A 109 -16.12 3.96 1.09
CA GLU A 109 -17.42 3.28 1.21
C GLU A 109 -17.27 1.82 1.69
N ALA A 110 -16.09 1.23 1.50
CA ALA A 110 -15.81 -0.14 1.89
C ALA A 110 -15.28 -0.29 3.33
N ILE A 111 -15.07 0.81 4.08
CA ILE A 111 -14.55 0.78 5.45
C ILE A 111 -15.73 0.63 6.42
N THR A 112 -15.94 -0.60 6.88
CA THR A 112 -16.95 -0.92 7.90
C THR A 112 -16.35 -0.80 9.30
N GLN A 113 -17.20 -0.56 10.30
CA GLN A 113 -16.79 -0.55 11.71
C GLN A 113 -16.11 -1.86 12.14
N GLU A 114 -16.52 -2.98 11.54
CA GLU A 114 -15.91 -4.29 11.74
C GLU A 114 -14.46 -4.33 11.21
N LYS A 115 -14.21 -3.80 10.02
CA LYS A 115 -12.85 -3.69 9.45
C LYS A 115 -11.96 -2.79 10.30
N CYS A 116 -12.46 -1.63 10.74
CA CYS A 116 -11.73 -0.77 11.68
C CYS A 116 -11.35 -1.52 12.96
N SER A 117 -12.31 -2.22 13.57
CA SER A 117 -12.10 -2.92 14.84
C SER A 117 -11.11 -4.07 14.70
N LYS A 118 -11.20 -4.83 13.61
CA LYS A 118 -10.27 -5.92 13.31
C LYS A 118 -8.87 -5.39 13.07
N LEU A 119 -8.70 -4.38 12.21
CA LEU A 119 -7.40 -3.81 11.87
C LEU A 119 -6.72 -3.21 13.11
N ARG A 120 -7.46 -2.49 13.97
CA ARG A 120 -6.94 -1.99 15.25
C ARG A 120 -6.49 -3.13 16.16
N THR A 121 -7.29 -4.18 16.30
CA THR A 121 -6.94 -5.34 17.13
C THR A 121 -5.68 -6.02 16.62
N THR A 122 -5.57 -6.22 15.31
CA THR A 122 -4.40 -6.81 14.66
C THR A 122 -3.15 -5.91 14.86
N GLY A 123 -3.28 -4.59 14.67
CA GLY A 123 -2.19 -3.64 14.90
C GLY A 123 -1.70 -3.63 16.36
N MET A 124 -2.59 -3.78 17.33
CA MET A 124 -2.19 -3.91 18.75
C MET A 124 -1.42 -5.21 19.02
N LYS A 125 -1.78 -6.31 18.35
CA LYS A 125 -1.02 -7.57 18.45
C LYS A 125 0.37 -7.46 17.86
N TRP A 126 0.51 -6.76 16.74
CA TRP A 126 1.81 -6.45 16.17
C TRP A 126 2.67 -5.64 17.15
N LEU A 127 2.10 -4.60 17.80
CA LEU A 127 2.81 -3.80 18.81
C LEU A 127 3.27 -4.60 20.02
N GLU A 128 2.41 -5.49 20.54
CA GLU A 128 2.73 -6.40 21.64
C GLU A 128 3.92 -7.30 21.29
N GLU A 129 3.94 -7.86 20.08
CA GLU A 129 5.01 -8.76 19.62
C GLU A 129 6.33 -8.02 19.37
N CYS A 130 6.27 -6.80 18.81
CA CYS A 130 7.44 -5.96 18.60
C CYS A 130 8.02 -5.33 19.89
N GLY A 131 7.36 -5.51 21.04
CA GLY A 131 7.81 -4.97 22.33
C GLY A 131 8.00 -3.45 22.35
N SER A 132 7.25 -2.74 21.52
CA SER A 132 7.45 -1.30 21.27
C SER A 132 6.43 -0.45 22.03
N ASP A 133 6.92 0.43 22.90
CA ASP A 133 6.09 1.41 23.62
C ASP A 133 5.92 2.69 22.77
N ILE A 134 5.11 2.57 21.70
CA ILE A 134 4.80 3.68 20.81
C ILE A 134 3.57 4.41 21.36
N PRO A 135 3.66 5.73 21.63
CA PRO A 135 2.50 6.49 22.07
C PRO A 135 1.37 6.44 21.04
N HIS A 136 0.13 6.25 21.51
CA HIS A 136 -1.05 6.11 20.63
C HIS A 136 -1.21 7.26 19.62
N TYR A 137 -0.84 8.49 19.97
CA TYR A 137 -0.94 9.66 19.07
C TYR A 137 0.03 9.61 17.87
N ARG A 138 0.98 8.67 17.86
CA ARG A 138 1.89 8.40 16.74
C ARG A 138 1.42 7.25 15.86
N ILE A 139 0.32 6.59 16.18
CA ILE A 139 -0.23 5.48 15.41
C ILE A 139 -1.32 5.99 14.48
N ARG A 140 -1.31 5.54 13.23
CA ARG A 140 -2.35 5.83 12.25
C ARG A 140 -2.72 4.57 11.46
N PHE A 141 -3.95 4.53 10.97
CA PHE A 141 -4.45 3.49 10.09
C PHE A 141 -4.86 4.13 8.78
N ASP A 142 -4.19 3.75 7.69
CA ASP A 142 -4.39 4.31 6.36
C ASP A 142 -4.96 3.25 5.42
N ALA A 143 -5.58 3.69 4.33
CA ALA A 143 -6.00 2.83 3.23
C ALA A 143 -5.32 3.26 1.93
N VAL A 144 -4.88 2.30 1.14
CA VAL A 144 -4.41 2.49 -0.24
C VAL A 144 -5.32 1.73 -1.18
N SER A 145 -5.73 2.40 -2.25
CA SER A 145 -6.47 1.82 -3.35
C SER A 145 -5.67 1.94 -4.63
N ILE A 146 -5.54 0.81 -5.31
CA ILE A 146 -4.89 0.70 -6.61
C ILE A 146 -5.93 0.19 -7.60
N LEU A 147 -6.21 1.01 -8.62
CA LEU A 147 -7.05 0.61 -9.75
C LEU A 147 -6.13 0.40 -10.95
N VAL A 148 -6.08 -0.84 -11.44
CA VAL A 148 -5.40 -1.18 -12.69
C VAL A 148 -6.43 -1.10 -13.82
N ILE A 149 -6.20 -0.19 -14.75
CA ILE A 149 -7.04 0.06 -15.93
C ILE A 149 -6.38 -0.61 -17.13
N ASN A 150 -6.98 -1.67 -17.67
CA ASN A 150 -6.55 -2.21 -18.96
C ASN A 150 -7.39 -1.61 -20.10
N LYS A 151 -6.78 -1.42 -21.28
CA LYS A 151 -7.43 -1.02 -22.53
C LYS A 151 -8.61 -1.94 -22.91
N TYR A 152 -8.59 -3.20 -22.47
CA TYR A 152 -9.68 -4.16 -22.69
C TYR A 152 -10.71 -4.22 -21.55
N THR A 153 -10.45 -3.58 -20.41
CA THR A 153 -11.42 -3.47 -19.30
C THR A 153 -12.49 -2.40 -19.57
N TYR A 154 -12.47 -1.79 -20.77
CA TYR A 154 -13.58 -1.01 -21.32
C TYR A 154 -14.42 -1.82 -22.34
N PRO A 155 -15.27 -2.76 -21.92
CA PRO A 155 -16.45 -3.11 -22.70
C PRO A 155 -17.64 -2.26 -22.21
N ASP A 156 -18.11 -1.35 -23.06
CA ASP A 156 -19.48 -0.78 -23.08
C ASP A 156 -19.99 0.09 -21.90
N SER A 157 -19.21 1.05 -21.41
CA SER A 157 -19.81 2.21 -20.71
C SER A 157 -19.07 3.52 -20.99
N ALA A 158 -19.16 3.98 -22.24
CA ALA A 158 -18.84 5.38 -22.61
C ALA A 158 -19.59 6.44 -21.76
N TYR A 159 -20.60 6.02 -20.99
CA TYR A 159 -21.35 6.85 -20.03
C TYR A 159 -20.73 6.92 -18.61
N GLU A 160 -19.97 5.92 -18.14
CA GLU A 160 -19.34 5.97 -16.78
C GLU A 160 -18.06 6.81 -16.77
N LEU A 161 -17.45 7.02 -17.94
CA LEU A 161 -16.29 7.88 -18.13
C LEU A 161 -16.62 9.38 -18.05
N GLN A 162 -17.89 9.77 -18.20
CA GLN A 162 -18.30 11.17 -18.15
C GLN A 162 -18.49 11.68 -16.70
N SER A 163 -18.53 10.80 -15.70
CA SER A 163 -18.63 11.17 -14.28
C SER A 163 -17.31 11.15 -13.52
N LEU A 164 -16.19 10.84 -14.19
CA LEU A 164 -14.86 10.84 -13.58
C LEU A 164 -14.00 11.93 -14.22
N GLU A 165 -14.26 13.19 -13.83
CA GLU A 165 -13.34 14.33 -14.03
C GLU A 165 -11.98 14.12 -13.32
N GLU A 166 -11.73 12.95 -12.71
CA GLU A 166 -10.54 12.59 -11.92
C GLU A 166 -9.62 11.55 -12.59
N ILE A 167 -9.71 11.32 -13.91
CA ILE A 167 -8.59 10.66 -14.62
C ILE A 167 -7.50 11.71 -14.82
N GLU A 168 -6.82 12.08 -13.72
CA GLU A 168 -5.79 13.13 -13.70
C GLU A 168 -4.53 12.79 -14.50
N ASP A 169 -4.41 11.57 -15.02
CA ASP A 169 -3.34 11.21 -15.95
C ASP A 169 -3.78 9.96 -16.71
N ASN A 170 -3.42 9.84 -18.00
CA ASN A 170 -3.70 8.64 -18.83
C ASN A 170 -2.94 7.37 -18.36
N SER A 171 -2.59 7.29 -17.08
CA SER A 171 -1.92 6.18 -16.43
C SER A 171 -2.82 4.95 -16.38
N SER A 172 -2.26 3.80 -16.77
CA SER A 172 -2.91 2.49 -16.63
C SER A 172 -3.07 2.04 -15.17
N ILE A 173 -2.47 2.76 -14.21
CA ILE A 173 -2.61 2.50 -12.78
C ILE A 173 -2.95 3.80 -12.05
N GLN A 174 -4.08 3.80 -11.33
CA GLN A 174 -4.44 4.87 -10.42
C GLN A 174 -4.12 4.48 -8.98
N PHE A 175 -3.43 5.38 -8.27
CA PHE A 175 -3.03 5.19 -6.88
C PHE A 175 -3.72 6.25 -6.00
N LYS A 176 -4.54 5.81 -5.05
CA LYS A 176 -5.20 6.69 -4.07
C LYS A 176 -4.80 6.27 -2.67
N HIS A 177 -4.25 7.20 -1.90
CA HIS A 177 -3.86 7.00 -0.49
C HIS A 177 -4.74 7.87 0.40
N VAL A 178 -5.47 7.24 1.31
CA VAL A 178 -6.36 7.88 2.28
C VAL A 178 -5.72 7.76 3.66
N GLN A 179 -5.32 8.89 4.22
CA GLN A 179 -4.72 8.95 5.56
C GLN A 179 -5.80 8.95 6.63
N GLY A 180 -5.59 8.20 7.73
CA GLY A 180 -6.56 8.14 8.84
C GLY A 180 -7.90 7.57 8.39
N ALA A 181 -7.86 6.57 7.51
CA ALA A 181 -9.04 5.96 6.91
C ALA A 181 -9.88 5.16 7.93
N PHE A 182 -9.27 4.73 9.06
CA PHE A 182 -9.89 3.89 10.08
C PHE A 182 -9.82 4.47 11.49
#